data_AF-A0A7Y2TTP1-F1
#
_entry.id   AF-A0A7Y2TTP1-F1
#
_cell.length_a   1.000
_cell.length_b   1.000
_cell.length_c   1.000
_cell.angle_alpha   90.00
_cell.angle_beta   90.00
_cell.angle_gamma   90.00
#
_symmetry.space_group_name_H-M   'P 1'
#
loop_
_entity.id
_entity.type
_entity.pdbx_description
1 polymer ?
#
loop_
_entity_poly.entity_id
_entity_poly.type
_entity_poly.pdbx_seq_one_letter_code
_entity_poly.pdbx_strand_id
1 'polypeptide(L)'
;MNARVVVDPITRIEGHLRIEAERSNDGQITSAYSSGTMVRGIELILKGRDPRDAWAFAQRICGVCTLVHGIASVRAVENALGYKIPPNAQLIRNLMIAAQYVHDHVMHFYHLHALDWVDVVNALSADPKATSELAQSISGYAKSSPGYFADTQTKLKKFVEGGQLGIFQNGYYGHPDYRLPPEANLMAVAHYLEALEWQRDVVQIHTIFGGKNPHPNFLVGGAPSPISNDPSSATGGSAATAANIVAFGQIRDIINRMRAFVDQVYVPDTVAIAGFYKDWFSRGEGLGNFMTFGDFPSEGLDDPTTWMIPSGAILNRDLSTIHEVDLNAPSQVQEFVGHSWYDYSAGKNAGLHPYDGETNLNYTGPTPPYEHLDVQGSYSWLKAPRWKGHAMEVGPLSRVLMLYASGHEPTQELAGAVLKQLDAPLDAMFSTLGRTAARTLETKIIADQMSIWLDKLMANIKAGDLAVHNEEMWDPSTWPRECKGVGFMEAPRGGLAHYIVIKDKKIDNYQAVVPSTWNAGPRDPSGQPGAYEAALMDNHDLLIPDQPLEIQRTIHSFDPCIACAVHVMDPDGEEHVQVKVT
;
A
#
# COMPACT_ATOMS: atom_id res chain seq x y z
N MET A 1 -20.96 -7.83 30.98
CA MET A 1 -19.67 -8.42 30.59
C MET A 1 -19.45 -8.00 29.16
N ASN A 2 -18.36 -7.29 28.85
CA ASN A 2 -18.05 -6.92 27.47
C ASN A 2 -17.78 -8.21 26.69
N ALA A 3 -18.51 -8.43 25.60
CA ALA A 3 -18.26 -9.57 24.73
C ALA A 3 -17.07 -9.23 23.82
N ARG A 4 -16.15 -10.17 23.63
CA ARG A 4 -15.00 -9.98 22.73
C ARG A 4 -15.26 -10.72 21.42
N VAL A 5 -15.32 -9.97 20.32
CA VAL A 5 -15.41 -10.50 18.96
C VAL A 5 -14.00 -10.74 18.45
N VAL A 6 -13.82 -11.88 17.80
CA VAL A 6 -12.55 -12.29 17.19
C VAL A 6 -12.76 -12.43 15.69
N VAL A 7 -11.93 -11.76 14.90
CA VAL A 7 -11.90 -11.89 13.45
C VAL A 7 -10.53 -12.42 13.05
N ASP A 8 -10.46 -13.73 12.84
CA ASP A 8 -9.25 -14.45 12.48
C ASP A 8 -9.62 -15.67 11.62
N PRO A 9 -9.26 -15.69 10.33
CA PRO A 9 -8.45 -14.69 9.64
C PRO A 9 -9.25 -13.42 9.27
N ILE A 10 -8.58 -12.26 9.27
CA ILE A 10 -8.98 -11.17 8.37
C ILE A 10 -8.60 -11.60 6.95
N THR A 11 -9.60 -11.76 6.07
CA THR A 11 -9.41 -12.13 4.66
C THR A 11 -9.38 -10.89 3.77
N ARG A 12 -9.12 -11.05 2.46
CA ARG A 12 -9.01 -9.92 1.50
C ARG A 12 -7.98 -8.86 1.91
N ILE A 13 -6.92 -9.32 2.54
CA ILE A 13 -5.71 -8.56 2.82
C ILE A 13 -4.51 -9.35 2.32
N GLU A 14 -3.35 -8.71 2.35
CA GLU A 14 -2.09 -9.42 2.19
C GLU A 14 -1.58 -9.86 3.58
N GLY A 15 -1.18 -11.12 3.72
CA GLY A 15 -0.63 -11.67 4.96
C GLY A 15 -1.67 -12.19 5.97
N HIS A 16 -1.28 -12.26 7.25
CA HIS A 16 -2.10 -12.84 8.32
C HIS A 16 -2.31 -11.82 9.44
N LEU A 17 -3.56 -11.38 9.61
CA LEU A 17 -3.98 -10.42 10.62
C LEU A 17 -5.11 -11.02 11.44
N ARG A 18 -5.01 -10.83 12.75
CA ARG A 18 -6.07 -11.08 13.72
C ARG A 18 -6.50 -9.77 14.34
N ILE A 19 -7.81 -9.56 14.41
CA ILE A 19 -8.41 -8.44 15.14
C ILE A 19 -9.27 -9.00 16.27
N GLU A 20 -9.05 -8.49 17.48
CA GLU A 20 -9.97 -8.67 18.60
C GLU A 20 -10.61 -7.34 18.94
N ALA A 21 -11.94 -7.32 19.10
CA ALA A 21 -12.70 -6.14 19.47
C ALA A 21 -13.57 -6.43 20.69
N GLU A 22 -13.42 -5.65 21.75
CA GLU A 22 -14.35 -5.64 22.87
C GLU A 22 -15.48 -4.68 22.58
N ARG A 23 -16.71 -5.14 22.82
CA ARG A 23 -17.92 -4.33 22.64
C ARG A 23 -18.73 -4.19 23.92
N SER A 24 -19.39 -3.05 24.04
CA SER A 24 -20.45 -2.83 25.02
C SER A 24 -21.73 -3.59 24.64
N ASN A 25 -22.70 -3.58 25.55
CA ASN A 25 -23.96 -4.31 25.39
C ASN A 25 -24.83 -3.76 24.23
N ASP A 26 -24.66 -2.48 23.89
CA ASP A 26 -25.33 -1.77 22.78
C ASP A 26 -24.64 -1.97 21.43
N GLY A 27 -23.48 -2.65 21.38
CA GLY A 27 -22.79 -3.01 20.14
C GLY A 27 -21.60 -2.12 19.80
N GLN A 28 -21.39 -1.01 20.51
CA GLN A 28 -20.25 -0.13 20.29
C GLN A 28 -18.92 -0.81 20.61
N ILE A 29 -17.93 -0.65 19.73
CA ILE A 29 -16.56 -1.13 19.98
C ILE A 29 -15.88 -0.19 20.99
N THR A 30 -15.55 -0.71 22.16
CA THR A 30 -14.91 0.05 23.25
C THR A 30 -13.40 -0.14 23.30
N SER A 31 -12.89 -1.23 22.73
CA SER A 31 -11.46 -1.50 22.60
C SER A 31 -11.19 -2.41 21.42
N ALA A 32 -10.10 -2.19 20.71
CA ALA A 32 -9.64 -3.04 19.63
C ALA A 32 -8.15 -3.38 19.80
N TYR A 33 -7.75 -4.51 19.24
CA TYR A 33 -6.39 -5.06 19.32
C TYR A 33 -5.98 -5.61 17.95
N SER A 34 -4.85 -5.14 17.43
CA SER A 34 -4.31 -5.52 16.12
C SER A 34 -3.11 -6.46 16.27
N SER A 35 -3.21 -7.68 15.76
CA SER A 35 -2.17 -8.69 15.87
C SER A 35 -1.74 -9.20 14.51
N GLY A 36 -0.49 -8.91 14.13
CA GLY A 36 0.15 -9.64 13.05
C GLY A 36 0.52 -11.03 13.56
N THR A 37 -0.05 -12.08 12.98
CA THR A 37 0.02 -13.45 13.50
C THR A 37 1.15 -14.27 12.90
N MET A 38 2.18 -13.60 12.39
CA MET A 38 3.18 -14.23 11.57
C MET A 38 4.53 -13.49 11.66
N VAL A 39 5.69 -14.15 11.43
CA VAL A 39 7.02 -13.50 11.29
C VAL A 39 7.94 -14.19 10.27
N ARG A 40 9.05 -13.56 9.86
CA ARG A 40 10.03 -14.11 8.86
C ARG A 40 11.49 -13.79 9.15
N GLY A 41 11.76 -12.58 9.66
CA GLY A 41 13.11 -12.13 9.98
C GLY A 41 13.98 -11.73 8.78
N ILE A 42 13.45 -11.04 7.76
CA ILE A 42 14.25 -10.55 6.62
C ILE A 42 15.42 -9.66 7.07
N GLU A 43 15.22 -8.85 8.11
CA GLU A 43 16.25 -8.03 8.75
C GLU A 43 17.44 -8.85 9.26
N LEU A 44 17.16 -10.04 9.82
CA LEU A 44 18.19 -11.00 10.25
C LEU A 44 18.87 -11.67 9.05
N ILE A 45 18.09 -12.05 8.03
CA ILE A 45 18.58 -12.71 6.81
C ILE A 45 19.57 -11.82 6.05
N LEU A 46 19.39 -10.50 6.08
CA LEU A 46 20.23 -9.54 5.36
C LEU A 46 21.61 -9.30 6.01
N LYS A 47 21.80 -9.61 7.30
CA LYS A 47 23.11 -9.44 7.97
C LYS A 47 24.20 -10.25 7.25
N GLY A 48 25.36 -9.63 7.07
CA GLY A 48 26.53 -10.22 6.41
C GLY A 48 26.46 -10.31 4.88
N ARG A 49 25.37 -9.87 4.23
CA ARG A 49 25.24 -9.90 2.76
C ARG A 49 25.96 -8.73 2.09
N ASP A 50 26.12 -8.81 0.77
CA ASP A 50 26.56 -7.69 -0.06
C ASP A 50 25.41 -6.65 -0.16
N PRO A 51 25.65 -5.36 0.15
CA PRO A 51 24.66 -4.30 0.00
C PRO A 51 24.01 -4.23 -1.39
N ARG A 52 24.73 -4.60 -2.47
CA ARG A 52 24.17 -4.60 -3.84
C ARG A 52 23.08 -5.66 -4.06
N ASP A 53 23.07 -6.72 -3.26
CA ASP A 53 22.09 -7.79 -3.34
C ASP A 53 20.86 -7.54 -2.46
N ALA A 54 20.94 -6.56 -1.55
CA ALA A 54 19.93 -6.35 -0.51
C ALA A 54 18.51 -6.16 -1.08
N TRP A 55 18.40 -5.44 -2.20
CA TRP A 55 17.11 -5.17 -2.84
C TRP A 55 16.40 -6.46 -3.27
N ALA A 56 17.14 -7.49 -3.67
CA ALA A 56 16.53 -8.73 -4.14
C ALA A 56 15.85 -9.47 -2.97
N PHE A 57 16.48 -9.49 -1.80
CA PHE A 57 15.91 -10.07 -0.58
C PHE A 57 14.77 -9.20 -0.02
N ALA A 58 15.02 -7.90 0.13
CA ALA A 58 14.05 -6.97 0.69
C ALA A 58 12.79 -6.90 -0.18
N GLN A 59 12.91 -6.97 -1.51
CA GLN A 59 11.75 -7.02 -2.40
C GLN A 59 10.82 -8.22 -2.15
N ARG A 60 11.33 -9.33 -1.59
CA ARG A 60 10.49 -10.49 -1.22
C ARG A 60 9.76 -10.26 0.09
N ILE A 61 9.91 -9.09 0.72
CA ILE A 61 9.08 -8.72 1.86
C ILE A 61 7.60 -8.81 1.48
N CYS A 62 7.20 -8.37 0.29
CA CYS A 62 5.81 -8.49 -0.17
C CYS A 62 5.70 -8.59 -1.70
N GLY A 63 4.76 -9.42 -2.17
CA GLY A 63 4.44 -9.59 -3.59
C GLY A 63 3.31 -8.67 -4.11
N VAL A 64 2.46 -8.13 -3.23
CA VAL A 64 1.39 -7.18 -3.59
C VAL A 64 1.95 -5.79 -3.82
N CYS A 65 2.53 -5.18 -2.79
CA CYS A 65 3.34 -3.97 -2.95
C CYS A 65 4.73 -4.31 -3.50
N THR A 66 4.77 -5.13 -4.55
CA THR A 66 6.02 -5.42 -5.27
C THR A 66 6.70 -4.11 -5.69
N LEU A 67 7.98 -4.20 -6.05
CA LEU A 67 8.85 -3.05 -6.37
C LEU A 67 9.29 -2.21 -5.17
N VAL A 68 8.41 -1.87 -4.23
CA VAL A 68 8.66 -0.78 -3.24
C VAL A 68 9.86 -1.06 -2.33
N HIS A 69 9.95 -2.27 -1.77
CA HIS A 69 11.08 -2.65 -0.92
C HIS A 69 12.39 -2.78 -1.70
N GLY A 70 12.32 -3.07 -3.00
CA GLY A 70 13.49 -3.05 -3.87
C GLY A 70 14.00 -1.62 -4.08
N ILE A 71 13.08 -0.67 -4.33
CA ILE A 71 13.38 0.77 -4.46
C ILE A 71 13.94 1.33 -3.15
N ALA A 72 13.27 1.12 -2.01
CA ALA A 72 13.75 1.58 -0.71
C ALA A 72 15.14 1.00 -0.40
N SER A 73 15.37 -0.29 -0.72
CA SER A 73 16.68 -0.89 -0.51
C SER A 73 17.79 -0.30 -1.38
N VAL A 74 17.57 -0.07 -2.69
CA VAL A 74 18.62 0.54 -3.52
C VAL A 74 18.89 1.97 -3.09
N ARG A 75 17.83 2.74 -2.75
CA ARG A 75 17.96 4.09 -2.20
C ARG A 75 18.76 4.11 -0.89
N ALA A 76 18.61 3.10 -0.04
CA ALA A 76 19.34 3.03 1.24
C ALA A 76 20.84 2.84 1.03
N VAL A 77 21.21 1.96 0.10
CA VAL A 77 22.61 1.73 -0.28
C VAL A 77 23.18 2.96 -0.98
N GLU A 78 22.43 3.57 -1.89
CA GLU A 78 22.83 4.80 -2.59
C GLU A 78 23.05 5.96 -1.61
N ASN A 79 22.15 6.13 -0.65
CA ASN A 79 22.30 7.13 0.40
C ASN A 79 23.53 6.87 1.27
N ALA A 80 23.77 5.62 1.69
CA ALA A 80 24.93 5.26 2.51
C ALA A 80 26.27 5.52 1.81
N LEU A 81 26.29 5.42 0.47
CA LEU A 81 27.49 5.60 -0.34
C LEU A 81 27.61 7.00 -0.96
N GLY A 82 26.60 7.86 -0.84
CA GLY A 82 26.51 9.12 -1.59
C GLY A 82 26.42 8.90 -3.11
N TYR A 83 25.89 7.76 -3.55
CA TYR A 83 25.90 7.28 -4.92
C TYR A 83 24.83 7.97 -5.76
N LYS A 84 25.25 8.85 -6.67
CA LYS A 84 24.32 9.59 -7.55
C LYS A 84 23.89 8.73 -8.74
N ILE A 85 22.59 8.75 -9.04
CA ILE A 85 22.01 8.04 -10.18
C ILE A 85 21.79 8.98 -11.38
N PRO A 86 21.84 8.49 -12.63
CA PRO A 86 21.51 9.31 -13.80
C PRO A 86 20.03 9.76 -13.82
N PRO A 87 19.70 10.91 -14.44
CA PRO A 87 18.32 11.42 -14.53
C PRO A 87 17.33 10.43 -15.16
N ASN A 88 17.74 9.69 -16.20
CA ASN A 88 16.86 8.70 -16.82
C ASN A 88 16.55 7.53 -15.87
N ALA A 89 17.50 7.13 -15.02
CA ALA A 89 17.25 6.11 -14.00
C ALA A 89 16.21 6.58 -12.98
N GLN A 90 16.26 7.85 -12.56
CA GLN A 90 15.25 8.45 -11.68
C GLN A 90 13.87 8.45 -12.34
N LEU A 91 13.76 8.86 -13.61
CA LEU A 91 12.49 8.88 -14.33
C LEU A 91 11.91 7.47 -14.54
N ILE A 92 12.76 6.47 -14.85
CA ILE A 92 12.35 5.07 -14.93
C ILE A 92 11.81 4.60 -13.57
N ARG A 93 12.51 4.90 -12.46
CA ARG A 93 12.04 4.56 -11.12
C ARG A 93 10.70 5.23 -10.81
N ASN A 94 10.52 6.51 -11.11
CA ASN A 94 9.25 7.21 -10.92
C ASN A 94 8.11 6.56 -11.72
N LEU A 95 8.34 6.22 -13.00
CA LEU A 95 7.36 5.54 -13.84
C LEU A 95 6.97 4.16 -13.29
N MET A 96 7.94 3.39 -12.81
CA MET A 96 7.67 2.09 -12.19
C MET A 96 6.93 2.25 -10.85
N ILE A 97 7.33 3.20 -10.00
CA ILE A 97 6.61 3.49 -8.74
C ILE A 97 5.16 3.90 -9.04
N ALA A 98 4.94 4.79 -10.01
CA ALA A 98 3.60 5.23 -10.39
C ALA A 98 2.74 4.09 -10.96
N ALA A 99 3.34 3.22 -11.78
CA ALA A 99 2.68 2.02 -12.28
C ALA A 99 2.26 1.08 -11.13
N GLN A 100 3.11 0.91 -10.12
CA GLN A 100 2.77 0.16 -8.90
C GLN A 100 1.59 0.80 -8.17
N TYR A 101 1.56 2.12 -7.99
CA TYR A 101 0.43 2.81 -7.34
C TYR A 101 -0.90 2.54 -8.06
N VAL A 102 -0.93 2.78 -9.37
CA VAL A 102 -2.17 2.64 -10.14
C VAL A 102 -2.66 1.19 -10.15
N HIS A 103 -1.74 0.22 -10.26
CA HIS A 103 -2.09 -1.20 -10.19
C HIS A 103 -2.60 -1.60 -8.80
N ASP A 104 -1.83 -1.31 -7.73
CA ASP A 104 -2.14 -1.72 -6.36
C ASP A 104 -3.47 -1.12 -5.89
N HIS A 105 -3.70 0.17 -6.14
CA HIS A 105 -4.90 0.86 -5.68
C HIS A 105 -6.19 0.41 -6.37
N VAL A 106 -6.14 0.18 -7.67
CA VAL A 106 -7.29 -0.35 -8.41
C VAL A 106 -7.57 -1.80 -7.97
N MET A 107 -6.53 -2.62 -7.83
CA MET A 107 -6.66 -4.00 -7.33
C MET A 107 -7.24 -4.04 -5.90
N HIS A 108 -6.75 -3.16 -5.02
CA HIS A 108 -7.25 -3.02 -3.66
C HIS A 108 -8.73 -2.66 -3.67
N PHE A 109 -9.11 -1.61 -4.39
CA PHE A 109 -10.49 -1.14 -4.38
C PHE A 109 -11.46 -2.23 -4.82
N TYR A 110 -11.21 -2.89 -5.96
CA TYR A 110 -12.14 -3.88 -6.47
C TYR A 110 -12.00 -5.23 -5.77
N HIS A 111 -10.79 -5.80 -5.70
CA HIS A 111 -10.62 -7.21 -5.33
C HIS A 111 -10.50 -7.44 -3.84
N LEU A 112 -10.11 -6.40 -3.08
CA LEU A 112 -9.95 -6.49 -1.63
C LEU A 112 -11.08 -5.77 -0.88
N HIS A 113 -11.47 -4.57 -1.32
CA HIS A 113 -12.34 -3.69 -0.53
C HIS A 113 -13.80 -3.64 -1.01
N ALA A 114 -14.07 -3.71 -2.31
CA ALA A 114 -15.43 -3.47 -2.85
C ALA A 114 -16.47 -4.42 -2.30
N LEU A 115 -16.11 -5.67 -2.01
CA LEU A 115 -17.03 -6.66 -1.45
C LEU A 115 -17.49 -6.33 -0.02
N ASP A 116 -16.89 -5.35 0.65
CA ASP A 116 -17.45 -4.81 1.89
C ASP A 116 -18.67 -3.92 1.64
N TRP A 117 -18.79 -3.36 0.44
CA TRP A 117 -19.77 -2.33 0.07
C TRP A 117 -20.79 -2.84 -0.97
N VAL A 118 -20.40 -3.88 -1.71
CA VAL A 118 -21.14 -4.46 -2.83
C VAL A 118 -21.71 -5.82 -2.42
N ASP A 119 -23.04 -5.92 -2.49
CA ASP A 119 -23.75 -7.18 -2.32
C ASP A 119 -23.86 -7.91 -3.66
N VAL A 120 -23.02 -8.91 -3.86
CA VAL A 120 -22.93 -9.70 -5.09
C VAL A 120 -24.20 -10.50 -5.35
N VAL A 121 -24.90 -10.97 -4.30
CA VAL A 121 -26.15 -11.72 -4.48
C VAL A 121 -27.26 -10.76 -4.90
N ASN A 122 -27.29 -9.55 -4.34
CA ASN A 122 -28.27 -8.53 -4.71
C ASN A 122 -28.15 -8.09 -6.19
N ALA A 123 -26.95 -8.16 -6.78
CA ALA A 123 -26.74 -7.89 -8.21
C ALA A 123 -27.57 -8.80 -9.15
N LEU A 124 -27.97 -9.99 -8.69
CA LEU A 124 -28.84 -10.90 -9.45
C LEU A 124 -30.26 -10.36 -9.64
N SER A 125 -30.66 -9.37 -8.84
CA SER A 125 -31.99 -8.75 -8.87
C SER A 125 -32.03 -7.46 -9.69
N ALA A 126 -30.90 -7.05 -10.28
CA ALA A 126 -30.80 -5.81 -11.04
C ALA A 126 -31.53 -5.87 -12.38
N ASP A 127 -32.11 -4.76 -12.83
CA ASP A 127 -32.48 -4.58 -14.24
C ASP A 127 -31.22 -4.19 -15.04
N PRO A 128 -30.78 -4.99 -16.03
CA PRO A 128 -29.63 -4.64 -16.86
C PRO A 128 -29.77 -3.32 -17.61
N LYS A 129 -31.00 -2.92 -17.96
CA LYS A 129 -31.23 -1.63 -18.63
C LYS A 129 -31.04 -0.47 -17.66
N ALA A 130 -31.62 -0.53 -16.46
CA ALA A 130 -31.41 0.47 -15.43
C ALA A 130 -29.93 0.54 -14.99
N THR A 131 -29.25 -0.61 -14.93
CA THR A 131 -27.79 -0.68 -14.66
C THR A 131 -26.99 0.05 -15.74
N SER A 132 -27.36 -0.14 -17.01
CA SER A 132 -26.77 0.58 -18.14
C SER A 132 -26.98 2.09 -18.06
N GLU A 133 -28.20 2.54 -17.75
CA GLU A 133 -28.52 3.96 -17.57
C GLU A 133 -27.73 4.56 -16.41
N LEU A 134 -27.61 3.85 -15.28
CA LEU A 134 -26.79 4.27 -14.14
C LEU A 134 -25.32 4.42 -14.53
N ALA A 135 -24.71 3.40 -15.14
CA ALA A 135 -23.29 3.44 -15.54
C ALA A 135 -23.00 4.60 -16.51
N GLN A 136 -23.88 4.84 -17.49
CA GLN A 136 -23.76 5.95 -18.45
C GLN A 136 -23.99 7.32 -17.82
N SER A 137 -24.72 7.41 -16.71
CA SER A 137 -24.96 8.66 -15.99
C SER A 137 -23.73 9.15 -15.22
N ILE A 138 -22.84 8.24 -14.81
CA ILE A 138 -21.66 8.56 -14.01
C ILE A 138 -20.35 8.54 -14.81
N SER A 139 -20.34 7.92 -15.99
CA SER A 139 -19.11 7.73 -16.77
C SER A 139 -19.35 7.56 -18.28
N GLY A 140 -18.35 7.98 -19.07
CA GLY A 140 -18.26 7.68 -20.50
C GLY A 140 -17.63 6.33 -20.83
N TYR A 141 -17.50 5.41 -19.87
CA TYR A 141 -16.89 4.09 -20.09
C TYR A 141 -17.67 3.27 -21.13
N ALA A 142 -16.95 2.71 -22.11
CA ALA A 142 -17.57 2.11 -23.28
C ALA A 142 -18.35 0.81 -23.00
N LYS A 143 -17.96 0.04 -21.98
CA LYS A 143 -18.61 -1.23 -21.61
C LYS A 143 -19.79 -1.00 -20.66
N SER A 144 -20.83 -0.36 -21.17
CA SER A 144 -21.99 0.08 -20.37
C SER A 144 -23.34 -0.23 -21.03
N SER A 145 -23.41 -1.17 -21.97
CA SER A 145 -24.66 -1.50 -22.68
C SER A 145 -25.57 -2.41 -21.85
N PRO A 146 -26.91 -2.39 -22.06
CA PRO A 146 -27.81 -3.29 -21.35
C PRO A 146 -27.49 -4.77 -21.59
N GLY A 147 -27.06 -5.11 -22.81
CA GLY A 147 -26.66 -6.47 -23.17
C GLY A 147 -25.43 -6.94 -22.40
N TYR A 148 -24.42 -6.08 -22.24
CA TYR A 148 -23.22 -6.40 -21.46
C TYR A 148 -23.55 -6.69 -19.99
N PHE A 149 -24.41 -5.88 -19.37
CA PHE A 149 -24.84 -6.13 -17.99
C PHE A 149 -25.72 -7.38 -17.87
N ALA A 150 -26.59 -7.67 -18.86
CA ALA A 150 -27.39 -8.89 -18.88
C ALA A 150 -26.53 -10.15 -19.00
N ASP A 151 -25.48 -10.12 -19.83
CA ASP A 151 -24.52 -11.21 -19.96
C ASP A 151 -23.72 -11.42 -18.67
N THR A 152 -23.28 -10.32 -18.04
CA THR A 152 -22.57 -10.35 -16.75
C THR A 152 -23.44 -10.93 -15.65
N GLN A 153 -24.69 -10.47 -15.54
CA GLN A 153 -25.66 -10.99 -14.59
C GLN A 153 -25.96 -12.48 -14.85
N THR A 154 -26.10 -12.89 -16.11
CA THR A 154 -26.30 -14.29 -16.48
C THR A 154 -25.11 -15.17 -16.07
N LYS A 155 -23.89 -14.68 -16.25
CA LYS A 155 -22.67 -15.37 -15.80
C LYS A 155 -22.64 -15.52 -14.28
N LEU A 156 -22.96 -14.45 -13.56
CA LEU A 156 -23.03 -14.46 -12.10
C LEU A 156 -24.13 -15.41 -11.60
N LYS A 157 -25.32 -15.37 -12.22
CA LYS A 157 -26.44 -16.24 -11.90
C LYS A 157 -26.08 -17.71 -12.04
N LYS A 158 -25.46 -18.10 -13.16
CA LYS A 158 -24.97 -19.47 -13.36
C LYS A 158 -23.96 -19.91 -12.30
N PHE A 159 -23.07 -18.99 -11.90
CA PHE A 159 -22.09 -19.26 -10.85
C PHE A 159 -22.77 -19.50 -9.49
N VAL A 160 -23.75 -18.65 -9.14
CA VAL A 160 -24.51 -18.77 -7.88
C VAL A 160 -25.41 -20.01 -7.87
N GLU A 161 -26.17 -20.27 -8.93
CA GLU A 161 -27.04 -21.44 -9.08
C GLU A 161 -26.26 -22.77 -9.13
N GLY A 162 -24.98 -22.73 -9.53
CA GLY A 162 -24.09 -23.89 -9.49
C GLY A 162 -23.75 -24.38 -8.07
N GLY A 163 -24.09 -23.61 -7.02
CA GLY A 163 -23.87 -23.98 -5.62
C GLY A 163 -22.41 -23.96 -5.16
N GLN A 164 -21.46 -23.67 -6.06
CA GLN A 164 -20.03 -23.57 -5.79
C GLN A 164 -19.60 -22.10 -5.77
N LEU A 165 -19.96 -21.38 -4.71
CA LEU A 165 -19.77 -19.93 -4.62
C LEU A 165 -18.31 -19.47 -4.52
N GLY A 166 -17.36 -20.40 -4.33
CA GLY A 166 -15.93 -20.09 -4.31
C GLY A 166 -15.61 -18.93 -3.35
N ILE A 167 -15.02 -17.85 -3.88
CA ILE A 167 -14.68 -16.65 -3.09
C ILE A 167 -15.89 -15.87 -2.55
N PHE A 168 -17.09 -16.12 -3.07
CA PHE A 168 -18.33 -15.54 -2.55
C PHE A 168 -18.98 -16.44 -1.48
N GLN A 169 -18.41 -17.62 -1.21
CA GLN A 169 -18.88 -18.45 -0.12
C GLN A 169 -18.63 -17.74 1.22
N ASN A 170 -19.65 -17.70 2.08
CA ASN A 170 -19.63 -17.03 3.39
C ASN A 170 -19.44 -15.50 3.37
N GLY A 171 -19.68 -14.84 2.22
CA GLY A 171 -19.85 -13.38 2.22
C GLY A 171 -21.07 -12.97 3.06
N TYR A 172 -21.05 -11.76 3.63
CA TYR A 172 -22.13 -11.26 4.49
C TYR A 172 -23.35 -10.76 3.69
N TYR A 173 -23.64 -11.35 2.53
CA TYR A 173 -24.70 -10.89 1.63
C TYR A 173 -26.07 -10.86 2.33
N GLY A 174 -26.82 -9.79 2.13
CA GLY A 174 -28.04 -9.49 2.87
C GLY A 174 -27.82 -8.86 4.26
N HIS A 175 -26.58 -8.61 4.68
CA HIS A 175 -26.31 -7.81 5.89
C HIS A 175 -27.01 -6.45 5.78
N PRO A 176 -27.66 -5.95 6.85
CA PRO A 176 -28.47 -4.73 6.80
C PRO A 176 -27.68 -3.48 6.39
N ASP A 177 -26.35 -3.53 6.51
CA ASP A 177 -25.48 -2.42 6.13
C ASP A 177 -24.97 -2.48 4.67
N TYR A 178 -25.44 -3.41 3.83
CA TYR A 178 -25.32 -3.27 2.38
C TYR A 178 -26.47 -2.41 1.86
N ARG A 179 -26.14 -1.26 1.25
CA ARG A 179 -27.11 -0.19 0.92
C ARG A 179 -27.20 0.15 -0.56
N LEU A 180 -26.32 -0.43 -1.38
CA LEU A 180 -26.36 -0.23 -2.82
C LEU A 180 -27.63 -0.86 -3.42
N PRO A 181 -28.32 -0.19 -4.35
CA PRO A 181 -29.39 -0.82 -5.11
C PRO A 181 -28.83 -1.95 -5.99
N PRO A 182 -29.67 -2.90 -6.41
CA PRO A 182 -29.26 -4.01 -7.28
C PRO A 182 -28.43 -3.55 -8.50
N GLU A 183 -28.83 -2.45 -9.14
CA GLU A 183 -28.18 -1.88 -10.33
C GLU A 183 -26.74 -1.44 -10.02
N ALA A 184 -26.52 -0.76 -8.89
CA ALA A 184 -25.17 -0.34 -8.49
C ALA A 184 -24.30 -1.55 -8.12
N ASN A 185 -24.89 -2.58 -7.51
CA ASN A 185 -24.17 -3.83 -7.24
C ASN A 185 -23.75 -4.52 -8.54
N LEU A 186 -24.65 -4.65 -9.53
CA LEU A 186 -24.31 -5.27 -10.81
C LEU A 186 -23.25 -4.48 -11.59
N MET A 187 -23.33 -3.15 -11.56
CA MET A 187 -22.30 -2.27 -12.14
C MET A 187 -20.93 -2.53 -11.49
N ALA A 188 -20.86 -2.51 -10.16
CA ALA A 188 -19.61 -2.73 -9.43
C ALA A 188 -19.06 -4.15 -9.63
N VAL A 189 -19.92 -5.17 -9.73
CA VAL A 189 -19.50 -6.55 -10.08
C VAL A 189 -18.93 -6.62 -11.50
N ALA A 190 -19.52 -5.91 -12.46
CA ALA A 190 -18.96 -5.86 -13.81
C ALA A 190 -17.57 -5.20 -13.80
N HIS A 191 -17.43 -4.05 -13.13
CA HIS A 191 -16.16 -3.35 -13.01
C HIS A 191 -15.11 -4.12 -12.21
N TYR A 192 -15.51 -4.92 -11.21
CA TYR A 192 -14.64 -5.87 -10.51
C TYR A 192 -13.99 -6.87 -11.49
N LEU A 193 -14.78 -7.42 -12.42
CA LEU A 193 -14.29 -8.37 -13.43
C LEU A 193 -13.40 -7.67 -14.47
N GLU A 194 -13.78 -6.46 -14.89
CA GLU A 194 -12.98 -5.64 -15.80
C GLU A 194 -11.62 -5.26 -15.20
N ALA A 195 -11.59 -4.87 -13.92
CA ALA A 195 -10.36 -4.57 -13.20
C ALA A 195 -9.44 -5.80 -13.14
N LEU A 196 -9.99 -7.01 -12.98
CA LEU A 196 -9.21 -8.25 -12.93
C LEU A 196 -8.54 -8.58 -14.28
N GLU A 197 -9.17 -8.21 -15.39
CA GLU A 197 -8.59 -8.34 -16.73
C GLU A 197 -7.60 -7.20 -17.03
N TRP A 198 -7.95 -5.96 -16.69
CA TRP A 198 -7.14 -4.76 -16.95
C TRP A 198 -5.79 -4.79 -16.23
N GLN A 199 -5.79 -5.20 -14.96
CA GLN A 199 -4.61 -5.17 -14.09
C GLN A 199 -3.42 -5.97 -14.64
N ARG A 200 -3.67 -7.09 -15.34
CA ARG A 200 -2.60 -7.96 -15.88
C ARG A 200 -1.84 -7.31 -17.04
N ASP A 201 -2.51 -6.41 -17.76
CA ASP A 201 -1.94 -5.75 -18.92
C ASP A 201 -1.10 -4.56 -18.47
N VAL A 202 -1.56 -3.82 -17.46
CA VAL A 202 -0.91 -2.56 -17.07
C VAL A 202 0.40 -2.76 -16.30
N VAL A 203 0.60 -3.93 -15.66
CA VAL A 203 1.89 -4.27 -15.01
C VAL A 203 3.05 -4.43 -16.00
N GLN A 204 2.81 -4.44 -17.32
CA GLN A 204 3.84 -4.60 -18.33
C GLN A 204 4.90 -3.48 -18.31
N ILE A 205 4.62 -2.30 -17.75
CA ILE A 205 5.65 -1.27 -17.51
C ILE A 205 6.78 -1.82 -16.63
N HIS A 206 6.45 -2.59 -15.59
CA HIS A 206 7.45 -3.27 -14.75
C HIS A 206 8.20 -4.35 -15.53
N THR A 207 7.53 -5.07 -16.43
CA THR A 207 8.18 -6.08 -17.27
C THR A 207 9.17 -5.45 -18.25
N ILE A 208 8.83 -4.32 -18.86
CA ILE A 208 9.68 -3.62 -19.82
C ILE A 208 10.94 -3.08 -19.14
N PHE A 209 10.81 -2.41 -17.98
CA PHE A 209 11.96 -1.81 -17.30
C PHE A 209 12.69 -2.73 -16.33
N GLY A 210 12.00 -3.72 -15.77
CA GLY A 210 12.50 -4.58 -14.68
C GLY A 210 12.43 -6.07 -14.99
N GLY A 211 12.11 -6.46 -16.23
CA GLY A 211 12.12 -7.84 -16.70
C GLY A 211 10.91 -8.69 -16.33
N LYS A 212 10.21 -8.39 -15.22
CA LYS A 212 9.01 -9.13 -14.79
C LYS A 212 8.13 -8.37 -13.79
N ASN A 213 6.90 -8.86 -13.62
CA ASN A 213 6.05 -8.57 -12.47
C ASN A 213 5.28 -9.86 -12.07
N PRO A 214 5.15 -10.18 -10.77
CA PRO A 214 5.74 -9.52 -9.60
C PRO A 214 7.28 -9.63 -9.52
N HIS A 215 7.85 -8.81 -8.64
CA HIS A 215 9.27 -8.71 -8.32
C HIS A 215 10.22 -8.34 -9.50
N PRO A 216 10.07 -7.14 -10.10
CA PRO A 216 11.01 -6.63 -11.11
C PRO A 216 12.43 -6.52 -10.56
N ASN A 217 13.42 -6.47 -11.44
CA ASN A 217 14.82 -6.32 -11.05
C ASN A 217 15.21 -4.85 -10.83
N PHE A 218 16.21 -4.63 -9.97
CA PHE A 218 16.79 -3.31 -9.71
C PHE A 218 18.33 -3.35 -9.78
N LEU A 219 18.93 -2.17 -9.79
CA LEU A 219 20.37 -1.96 -9.83
C LEU A 219 20.71 -0.79 -8.89
N VAL A 220 21.66 -1.00 -7.98
CA VAL A 220 22.24 0.07 -7.16
C VAL A 220 23.02 1.02 -8.08
N GLY A 221 22.82 2.32 -7.95
CA GLY A 221 23.46 3.33 -8.82
C GLY A 221 22.75 3.54 -10.15
N GLY A 222 21.50 3.06 -10.32
CA GLY A 222 20.78 3.26 -11.58
C GLY A 222 19.50 2.44 -11.77
N ALA A 223 19.25 2.06 -13.04
CA ALA A 223 18.15 1.21 -13.46
C ALA A 223 18.68 0.10 -14.39
N PRO A 224 18.19 -1.15 -14.26
CA PRO A 224 18.66 -2.30 -15.06
C PRO A 224 18.04 -2.34 -16.47
N SER A 225 17.79 -1.18 -17.07
CA SER A 225 17.11 -1.04 -18.37
C SER A 225 17.93 -0.12 -19.29
N PRO A 226 18.95 -0.65 -20.00
CA PRO A 226 19.68 0.13 -21.00
C PRO A 226 18.74 0.68 -22.07
N ILE A 227 19.05 1.86 -22.60
CA ILE A 227 18.23 2.56 -23.59
C ILE A 227 18.96 2.61 -24.93
N SER A 228 18.23 2.41 -26.03
CA SER A 228 18.72 2.61 -27.39
C SER A 228 17.86 3.64 -28.13
N ASN A 229 18.53 4.61 -28.77
CA ASN A 229 17.92 5.54 -29.71
C ASN A 229 18.29 5.25 -31.18
N ASP A 230 18.95 4.11 -31.45
CA ASP A 230 19.28 3.68 -32.80
C ASP A 230 18.00 3.30 -33.56
N PRO A 231 17.68 3.91 -34.71
CA PRO A 231 16.49 3.55 -35.49
C PRO A 231 16.42 2.08 -35.88
N SER A 232 17.56 1.40 -36.04
CA SER A 232 17.62 -0.04 -36.35
C SER A 232 17.19 -0.93 -35.18
N SER A 233 17.15 -0.41 -33.94
CA SER A 233 16.64 -1.14 -32.77
C SER A 233 15.15 -1.53 -32.91
N ALA A 234 14.40 -0.87 -33.78
CA ALA A 234 13.00 -1.18 -34.06
C ALA A 234 12.82 -2.43 -34.95
N THR A 235 13.87 -2.90 -35.64
CA THR A 235 13.78 -3.99 -36.64
C THR A 235 14.50 -5.29 -36.24
N GLY A 236 15.15 -5.32 -35.06
CA GLY A 236 15.81 -6.51 -34.50
C GLY A 236 17.32 -6.32 -34.23
N GLY A 237 18.04 -7.38 -33.84
CA GLY A 237 19.50 -7.37 -33.59
C GLY A 237 19.89 -7.01 -32.15
N SER A 238 21.19 -6.79 -31.89
CA SER A 238 21.70 -6.48 -30.54
C SER A 238 21.19 -5.13 -30.01
N ALA A 239 20.93 -4.16 -30.89
CA ALA A 239 20.32 -2.88 -30.51
C ALA A 239 18.85 -3.02 -30.07
N ALA A 240 18.16 -4.12 -30.45
CA ALA A 240 16.80 -4.41 -30.01
C ALA A 240 16.72 -5.04 -28.60
N THR A 241 17.84 -5.36 -27.96
CA THR A 241 17.86 -5.89 -26.58
C THR A 241 17.78 -4.81 -25.51
N ALA A 242 17.78 -3.53 -25.90
CA ALA A 242 17.61 -2.37 -25.02
C ALA A 242 16.21 -1.76 -25.17
N ALA A 243 15.76 -1.01 -24.15
CA ALA A 243 14.53 -0.24 -24.23
C ALA A 243 14.62 0.79 -25.37
N ASN A 244 13.73 0.67 -26.34
CA ASN A 244 13.76 1.41 -27.59
C ASN A 244 12.40 2.06 -27.90
N ILE A 245 12.27 2.70 -29.06
CA ILE A 245 11.07 3.44 -29.44
C ILE A 245 9.79 2.59 -29.42
N VAL A 246 9.87 1.29 -29.71
CA VAL A 246 8.72 0.37 -29.65
C VAL A 246 8.30 0.16 -28.20
N ALA A 247 9.25 -0.08 -27.31
CA ALA A 247 9.00 -0.24 -25.87
C ALA A 247 8.38 1.04 -25.26
N PHE A 248 8.88 2.22 -25.62
CA PHE A 248 8.31 3.49 -25.15
C PHE A 248 6.91 3.77 -25.73
N GLY A 249 6.63 3.33 -26.96
CA GLY A 249 5.28 3.34 -27.52
C GLY A 249 4.32 2.47 -26.71
N GLN A 250 4.73 1.24 -26.37
CA GLN A 250 3.94 0.35 -25.50
C GLN A 250 3.71 0.95 -24.12
N ILE A 251 4.73 1.54 -23.49
CA ILE A 251 4.58 2.22 -22.19
C ILE A 251 3.55 3.36 -22.28
N ARG A 252 3.58 4.17 -23.35
CA ARG A 252 2.61 5.24 -23.56
C ARG A 252 1.18 4.71 -23.66
N ASP A 253 0.98 3.63 -24.42
CA ASP A 253 -0.33 3.00 -24.55
C ASP A 253 -0.83 2.42 -23.22
N ILE A 254 0.07 1.83 -22.42
CA ILE A 254 -0.26 1.34 -21.08
C ILE A 254 -0.64 2.49 -20.15
N ILE A 255 0.10 3.61 -20.14
CA ILE A 255 -0.24 4.80 -19.35
C ILE A 255 -1.61 5.33 -19.74
N ASN A 256 -1.93 5.40 -21.03
CA ASN A 256 -3.24 5.83 -21.51
C ASN A 256 -4.36 4.90 -21.04
N ARG A 257 -4.12 3.57 -21.05
CA ARG A 257 -5.05 2.57 -20.51
C ARG A 257 -5.23 2.70 -19.00
N MET A 258 -4.17 2.96 -18.26
CA MET A 258 -4.22 3.22 -16.82
C MET A 258 -5.10 4.45 -16.53
N ARG A 259 -4.79 5.58 -17.16
CA ARG A 259 -5.54 6.84 -17.00
C ARG A 259 -7.01 6.68 -17.37
N ALA A 260 -7.31 6.05 -18.51
CA ALA A 260 -8.69 5.82 -18.94
C ALA A 260 -9.48 4.98 -17.93
N PHE A 261 -8.90 3.92 -17.38
CA PHE A 261 -9.58 3.09 -16.38
C PHE A 261 -9.78 3.83 -15.05
N VAL A 262 -8.78 4.59 -14.61
CA VAL A 262 -8.89 5.41 -13.40
C VAL A 262 -9.99 6.45 -13.56
N ASP A 263 -10.00 7.19 -14.67
CA ASP A 263 -10.91 8.30 -14.92
C ASP A 263 -12.35 7.86 -15.16
N GLN A 264 -12.53 6.70 -15.81
CA GLN A 264 -13.84 6.27 -16.30
C GLN A 264 -14.45 5.12 -15.49
N VAL A 265 -13.68 4.44 -14.62
CA VAL A 265 -14.19 3.31 -13.85
C VAL A 265 -13.93 3.53 -12.37
N TYR A 266 -12.66 3.66 -11.96
CA TYR A 266 -12.30 3.70 -10.54
C TYR A 266 -12.81 4.95 -9.82
N VAL A 267 -12.57 6.15 -10.37
CA VAL A 267 -13.04 7.42 -9.78
C VAL A 267 -14.58 7.47 -9.73
N PRO A 268 -15.32 7.24 -10.83
CA PRO A 268 -16.78 7.26 -10.79
C PRO A 268 -17.39 6.25 -9.82
N ASP A 269 -16.87 5.02 -9.76
CA ASP A 269 -17.38 4.00 -8.84
C ASP A 269 -17.15 4.39 -7.38
N THR A 270 -15.98 4.93 -7.05
CA THR A 270 -15.69 5.39 -5.68
C THR A 270 -16.70 6.45 -5.26
N VAL A 271 -16.95 7.44 -6.11
CA VAL A 271 -17.89 8.53 -5.81
C VAL A 271 -19.33 8.02 -5.75
N ALA A 272 -19.73 7.14 -6.67
CA ALA A 272 -21.07 6.55 -6.67
C ALA A 272 -21.32 5.74 -5.39
N ILE A 273 -20.39 4.85 -5.02
CA ILE A 273 -20.48 4.05 -3.80
C ILE A 273 -20.50 4.93 -2.56
N ALA A 274 -19.59 5.91 -2.45
CA ALA A 274 -19.55 6.86 -1.34
C ALA A 274 -20.88 7.60 -1.15
N GLY A 275 -21.61 7.89 -2.23
CA GLY A 275 -22.94 8.51 -2.18
C GLY A 275 -23.99 7.73 -1.38
N PHE A 276 -23.87 6.40 -1.29
CA PHE A 276 -24.78 5.53 -0.53
C PHE A 276 -24.31 5.28 0.92
N TYR A 277 -23.07 5.65 1.24
CA TYR A 277 -22.42 5.35 2.52
C TYR A 277 -21.89 6.61 3.21
N LYS A 278 -22.51 7.77 3.00
CA LYS A 278 -22.01 9.06 3.52
C LYS A 278 -21.81 9.10 5.05
N ASP A 279 -22.57 8.33 5.82
CA ASP A 279 -22.37 8.20 7.28
C ASP A 279 -20.99 7.60 7.64
N TRP A 280 -20.37 6.83 6.74
CA TRP A 280 -19.01 6.31 6.90
C TRP A 280 -17.93 7.39 6.82
N PHE A 281 -18.30 8.64 6.51
CA PHE A 281 -17.43 9.81 6.68
C PHE A 281 -17.29 10.26 8.16
N SER A 282 -18.05 9.67 9.08
CA SER A 282 -18.08 10.08 10.49
C SER A 282 -17.46 9.06 11.45
N ARG A 283 -16.69 8.09 10.93
CA ARG A 283 -16.10 7.01 11.73
C ARG A 283 -14.80 6.46 11.14
N GLY A 284 -13.99 5.85 11.99
CA GLY A 284 -12.81 5.10 11.58
C GLY A 284 -11.53 5.92 11.45
N GLU A 285 -11.37 7.07 12.11
CA GLU A 285 -10.08 7.78 12.23
C GLU A 285 -9.90 8.27 13.67
N GLY A 286 -9.11 7.56 14.46
CA GLY A 286 -8.99 7.80 15.89
C GLY A 286 -7.67 8.42 16.37
N LEU A 287 -6.75 8.80 15.48
CA LEU A 287 -5.43 9.33 15.86
C LEU A 287 -5.33 10.84 15.71
N GLY A 288 -5.82 11.37 14.57
CA GLY A 288 -5.64 12.74 14.14
C GLY A 288 -4.21 13.08 13.69
N ASN A 289 -3.29 12.11 13.60
CA ASN A 289 -1.89 12.35 13.25
C ASN A 289 -1.54 11.62 11.95
N PHE A 290 -0.91 12.31 11.02
CA PHE A 290 -0.59 11.80 9.68
C PHE A 290 0.86 12.07 9.34
N MET A 291 1.51 11.16 8.62
CA MET A 291 2.92 11.32 8.26
C MET A 291 3.21 10.85 6.83
N THR A 292 4.11 11.59 6.18
CA THR A 292 4.71 11.25 4.89
C THR A 292 6.24 11.41 4.98
N PHE A 293 6.98 10.55 4.28
CA PHE A 293 8.44 10.66 4.11
C PHE A 293 8.83 11.41 2.84
N GLY A 294 7.88 11.59 1.91
CA GLY A 294 8.07 12.26 0.63
C GLY A 294 8.61 11.33 -0.48
N ASP A 295 8.25 11.62 -1.73
CA ASP A 295 8.65 10.82 -2.90
C ASP A 295 8.38 11.51 -4.25
N PHE A 296 8.70 10.79 -5.33
CA PHE A 296 8.64 11.22 -6.73
C PHE A 296 9.47 12.48 -6.98
N PRO A 297 10.79 12.44 -6.72
CA PRO A 297 11.66 13.57 -7.01
C PRO A 297 11.78 13.78 -8.52
N SER A 298 11.80 15.04 -8.97
CA SER A 298 12.14 15.37 -10.35
C SER A 298 13.64 15.40 -10.63
N GLU A 299 14.47 15.69 -9.61
CA GLU A 299 15.92 15.86 -9.74
C GLU A 299 16.73 15.03 -8.72
N GLY A 300 16.17 13.89 -8.30
CA GLY A 300 16.78 13.01 -7.29
C GLY A 300 16.39 13.36 -5.84
N LEU A 301 16.79 12.50 -4.89
CA LEU A 301 16.35 12.60 -3.50
C LEU A 301 17.12 13.61 -2.64
N ASP A 302 18.11 14.32 -3.18
CA ASP A 302 18.90 15.26 -2.38
C ASP A 302 18.18 16.59 -2.11
N ASP A 303 17.20 16.94 -2.94
CA ASP A 303 16.44 18.20 -2.83
C ASP A 303 14.94 17.91 -2.61
N PRO A 304 14.45 18.03 -1.36
CA PRO A 304 13.04 17.86 -1.01
C PRO A 304 12.07 18.79 -1.74
N THR A 305 12.54 19.93 -2.25
CA THR A 305 11.67 20.88 -2.99
C THR A 305 11.24 20.35 -4.35
N THR A 306 11.91 19.29 -4.84
CA THR A 306 11.63 18.65 -6.14
C THR A 306 10.67 17.46 -6.04
N TRP A 307 10.23 17.11 -4.84
CA TRP A 307 9.39 15.95 -4.59
C TRP A 307 7.93 16.27 -4.85
N MET A 308 7.25 15.48 -5.69
CA MET A 308 5.81 15.65 -5.91
C MET A 308 5.02 15.39 -4.62
N ILE A 309 5.41 14.36 -3.85
CA ILE A 309 4.83 14.14 -2.52
C ILE A 309 5.78 14.78 -1.50
N PRO A 310 5.34 15.80 -0.75
CA PRO A 310 6.15 16.42 0.29
C PRO A 310 6.33 15.48 1.49
N SER A 311 7.42 15.69 2.23
CA SER A 311 7.67 15.07 3.53
C SER A 311 7.13 15.95 4.65
N GLY A 312 6.55 15.33 5.68
CA GLY A 312 6.08 16.05 6.85
C GLY A 312 5.20 15.22 7.77
N ALA A 313 4.87 15.80 8.91
CA ALA A 313 3.91 15.27 9.86
C ALA A 313 2.84 16.32 10.18
N ILE A 314 1.58 15.89 10.20
CA ILE A 314 0.41 16.67 10.64
C ILE A 314 -0.02 16.08 11.98
N LEU A 315 -0.29 16.93 12.96
CA LEU A 315 -0.75 16.52 14.28
C LEU A 315 -2.14 17.07 14.57
N ASN A 316 -2.95 16.32 15.31
CA ASN A 316 -4.27 16.75 15.79
C ASN A 316 -5.21 17.29 14.69
N ARG A 317 -5.12 16.75 13.47
CA ARG A 317 -5.85 17.17 12.27
C ARG A 317 -5.58 18.63 11.85
N ASP A 318 -4.53 19.27 12.37
CA ASP A 318 -4.18 20.65 12.04
C ASP A 318 -3.45 20.74 10.69
N LEU A 319 -4.21 20.99 9.62
CA LEU A 319 -3.67 21.18 8.27
C LEU A 319 -2.94 22.51 8.07
N SER A 320 -2.95 23.42 9.05
CA SER A 320 -2.22 24.70 8.96
C SER A 320 -0.74 24.58 9.37
N THR A 321 -0.38 23.48 10.05
CA THR A 321 0.97 23.25 10.56
C THR A 321 1.52 21.93 10.03
N ILE A 322 2.57 22.00 9.21
CA ILE A 322 3.34 20.82 8.78
C ILE A 322 4.65 20.78 9.57
N HIS A 323 4.86 19.70 10.31
CA HIS A 323 6.08 19.47 11.06
C HIS A 323 7.12 18.73 10.22
N GLU A 324 8.39 19.11 10.37
CA GLU A 324 9.50 18.47 9.67
C GLU A 324 9.76 17.04 10.17
N VAL A 325 9.93 16.11 9.22
CA VAL A 325 10.34 14.73 9.46
C VAL A 325 11.81 14.57 9.04
N ASP A 326 12.67 14.23 10.01
CA ASP A 326 14.06 13.86 9.79
C ASP A 326 14.25 12.38 10.15
N LEU A 327 14.45 11.57 9.12
CA LEU A 327 14.64 10.13 9.25
C LEU A 327 15.99 9.74 9.86
N ASN A 328 16.95 10.66 10.01
CA ASN A 328 18.23 10.40 10.67
C ASN A 328 18.25 10.81 12.14
N ALA A 329 17.27 11.60 12.59
CA ALA A 329 17.18 12.06 13.97
C ALA A 329 16.74 10.92 14.92
N PRO A 330 17.58 10.49 15.88
CA PRO A 330 17.27 9.35 16.77
C PRO A 330 16.04 9.54 17.66
N SER A 331 15.59 10.79 17.84
CA SER A 331 14.43 11.16 18.64
C SER A 331 13.12 11.20 17.85
N GLN A 332 13.15 10.98 16.53
CA GLN A 332 11.96 11.02 15.68
C GLN A 332 11.36 9.63 15.51
N VAL A 333 11.79 8.88 14.49
CA VAL A 333 11.28 7.53 14.22
C VAL A 333 11.88 6.55 15.21
N GLN A 334 11.04 5.96 16.06
CA GLN A 334 11.44 4.93 17.02
C GLN A 334 10.46 3.77 16.97
N GLU A 335 10.95 2.54 17.07
CA GLU A 335 10.14 1.34 17.21
C GLU A 335 10.18 0.82 18.64
N PHE A 336 9.00 0.53 19.20
CA PHE A 336 8.82 -0.07 20.51
C PHE A 336 8.37 -1.54 20.39
N VAL A 337 8.65 -2.34 21.43
CA VAL A 337 8.28 -3.77 21.46
C VAL A 337 7.58 -4.19 22.76
N GLY A 338 7.08 -3.24 23.55
CA GLY A 338 6.38 -3.50 24.83
C GLY A 338 5.25 -4.52 24.70
N HIS A 339 4.45 -4.41 23.64
CA HIS A 339 3.36 -5.33 23.31
C HIS A 339 3.63 -6.21 22.08
N SER A 340 4.90 -6.39 21.73
CA SER A 340 5.32 -7.18 20.56
C SER A 340 6.14 -8.40 20.99
N TRP A 341 6.12 -9.45 20.18
CA TRP A 341 6.88 -10.70 20.41
C TRP A 341 8.36 -10.56 20.03
N TYR A 342 9.03 -9.56 20.60
CA TYR A 342 10.46 -9.32 20.48
C TYR A 342 11.06 -8.92 21.81
N ASP A 343 12.38 -9.07 21.94
CA ASP A 343 13.18 -8.51 23.03
C ASP A 343 14.18 -7.49 22.51
N TYR A 344 14.36 -6.41 23.27
CA TYR A 344 15.46 -5.47 23.10
C TYR A 344 16.47 -5.62 24.24
N SER A 345 17.75 -5.50 23.91
CA SER A 345 18.84 -5.52 24.90
C SER A 345 18.72 -4.39 25.94
N ALA A 346 18.17 -3.24 25.52
CA ALA A 346 17.85 -2.09 26.38
C ALA A 346 16.56 -2.26 27.21
N GLY A 347 15.85 -3.39 27.06
CA GLY A 347 14.56 -3.69 27.68
C GLY A 347 13.36 -3.35 26.79
N LYS A 348 12.26 -4.09 26.93
CA LYS A 348 11.07 -4.01 26.05
C LYS A 348 10.40 -2.64 25.99
N ASN A 349 10.61 -1.79 27.00
CA ASN A 349 9.99 -0.47 27.07
C ASN A 349 10.82 0.63 26.39
N ALA A 350 12.04 0.31 25.91
CA ALA A 350 12.85 1.25 25.17
C ALA A 350 12.33 1.40 23.72
N GLY A 351 12.31 2.63 23.22
CA GLY A 351 12.16 2.92 21.79
C GLY A 351 13.53 2.96 21.14
N LEU A 352 13.72 2.22 20.05
CA LEU A 352 14.97 2.22 19.29
C LEU A 352 14.77 2.90 17.94
N HIS A 353 15.68 3.80 17.59
CA HIS A 353 15.76 4.31 16.22
C HIS A 353 16.28 3.18 15.30
N PRO A 354 15.77 3.03 14.05
CA PRO A 354 16.11 1.88 13.20
C PRO A 354 17.60 1.68 12.89
N TYR A 355 18.46 2.70 12.92
CA TYR A 355 19.92 2.47 12.84
C TYR A 355 20.45 1.58 13.97
N ASP A 356 19.85 1.71 15.15
CA ASP A 356 20.15 0.95 16.37
C ASP A 356 19.09 -0.13 16.63
N GLY A 357 18.20 -0.38 15.66
CA GLY A 357 17.07 -1.29 15.80
C GLY A 357 17.51 -2.75 15.96
N GLU A 358 16.77 -3.49 16.78
CA GLU A 358 16.97 -4.90 17.04
C GLU A 358 15.77 -5.72 16.55
N THR A 359 16.02 -6.98 16.18
CA THR A 359 14.98 -7.93 15.73
C THR A 359 15.21 -9.29 16.38
N ASN A 360 15.11 -9.35 17.71
CA ASN A 360 15.26 -10.60 18.45
C ASN A 360 13.88 -11.22 18.68
N LEU A 361 13.55 -12.27 17.94
CA LEU A 361 12.23 -12.93 18.01
C LEU A 361 12.03 -13.57 19.40
N ASN A 362 10.93 -13.25 20.08
CA ASN A 362 10.57 -13.84 21.37
C ASN A 362 9.04 -14.01 21.48
N TYR A 363 8.55 -15.18 21.08
CA TYR A 363 7.12 -15.50 21.18
C TYR A 363 6.72 -15.82 22.61
N THR A 364 5.83 -15.00 23.17
CA THR A 364 5.25 -15.19 24.51
C THR A 364 3.73 -15.25 24.46
N GLY A 365 3.16 -15.47 23.27
CA GLY A 365 1.72 -15.56 23.06
C GLY A 365 1.14 -16.94 23.45
N PRO A 366 -0.19 -17.10 23.34
CA PRO A 366 -0.86 -18.35 23.67
C PRO A 366 -0.51 -19.48 22.70
N THR A 367 -0.40 -20.72 23.18
CA THR A 367 -0.19 -21.89 22.33
C THR A 367 -1.49 -22.27 21.59
N PRO A 368 -1.47 -22.49 20.26
CA PRO A 368 -2.64 -22.98 19.53
C PRO A 368 -3.11 -24.37 20.01
N PRO A 369 -4.44 -24.64 20.01
CA PRO A 369 -5.52 -23.71 19.74
C PRO A 369 -5.78 -22.78 20.93
N TYR A 370 -6.08 -21.51 20.64
CA TYR A 370 -6.46 -20.52 21.64
C TYR A 370 -7.64 -19.69 21.16
N GLU A 371 -8.43 -19.17 22.10
CA GLU A 371 -9.61 -18.35 21.79
C GLU A 371 -9.29 -16.86 21.78
N HIS A 372 -8.44 -16.39 22.70
CA HIS A 372 -8.12 -14.98 22.89
C HIS A 372 -6.61 -14.75 23.12
N LEU A 373 -6.12 -13.61 22.67
CA LEU A 373 -4.79 -13.10 22.99
C LEU A 373 -4.75 -12.56 24.43
N ASP A 374 -3.59 -12.68 25.07
CA ASP A 374 -3.27 -11.91 26.27
C ASP A 374 -2.84 -10.49 25.88
N VAL A 375 -3.83 -9.61 25.79
CA VAL A 375 -3.67 -8.24 25.34
C VAL A 375 -3.01 -7.31 26.38
N GLN A 376 -2.80 -7.78 27.61
CA GLN A 376 -2.03 -7.05 28.63
C GLN A 376 -0.53 -7.30 28.47
N GLY A 377 -0.15 -8.45 27.90
CA GLY A 377 1.21 -8.80 27.53
C GLY A 377 1.54 -8.44 26.07
N SER A 378 2.51 -9.17 25.50
CA SER A 378 2.83 -9.08 24.08
C SER A 378 1.82 -9.86 23.23
N TYR A 379 1.28 -9.24 22.18
CA TYR A 379 0.17 -9.81 21.40
C TYR A 379 0.33 -9.71 19.88
N SER A 380 1.47 -9.26 19.35
CA SER A 380 1.67 -9.07 17.91
C SER A 380 3.12 -9.32 17.47
N TRP A 381 3.32 -9.83 16.25
CA TRP A 381 4.63 -9.85 15.58
C TRP A 381 5.00 -8.52 14.91
N LEU A 382 4.12 -7.52 14.95
CA LEU A 382 4.46 -6.18 14.49
C LEU A 382 5.12 -5.39 15.63
N LYS A 383 6.19 -4.66 15.32
CA LYS A 383 6.72 -3.60 16.20
C LYS A 383 5.75 -2.42 16.23
N ALA A 384 5.92 -1.52 17.20
CA ALA A 384 5.09 -0.33 17.36
C ALA A 384 5.91 0.95 17.06
N PRO A 385 5.97 1.41 15.80
CA PRO A 385 6.69 2.63 15.45
C PRO A 385 5.92 3.87 15.91
N ARG A 386 6.66 4.89 16.35
CA ARG A 386 6.16 6.20 16.77
C ARG A 386 7.07 7.29 16.20
N TRP A 387 6.49 8.44 15.91
CA TRP A 387 7.23 9.63 15.50
C TRP A 387 7.20 10.65 16.64
N LYS A 388 8.36 10.92 17.26
CA LYS A 388 8.47 11.77 18.47
C LYS A 388 7.51 11.34 19.59
N GLY A 389 7.27 10.02 19.72
CA GLY A 389 6.34 9.43 20.68
C GLY A 389 4.87 9.47 20.27
N HIS A 390 4.51 10.02 19.10
CA HIS A 390 3.15 10.00 18.58
C HIS A 390 2.91 8.76 17.71
N ALA A 391 1.78 8.08 17.91
CA ALA A 391 1.23 7.17 16.91
C ALA A 391 0.77 7.97 15.69
N MET A 392 1.21 7.52 14.52
CA MET A 392 0.95 8.17 13.23
C MET A 392 0.17 7.21 12.33
N GLU A 393 -0.79 7.76 11.61
CA GLU A 393 -1.30 7.13 10.40
C GLU A 393 -0.39 7.47 9.22
N VAL A 394 -0.21 6.50 8.32
CA VAL A 394 0.45 6.68 7.03
C VAL A 394 -0.42 6.10 5.91
N GLY A 395 -0.20 6.54 4.68
CA GLY A 395 -0.92 6.02 3.51
C GLY A 395 -1.63 7.10 2.70
N PRO A 396 -2.58 6.71 1.84
CA PRO A 396 -3.21 7.64 0.91
C PRO A 396 -3.85 8.85 1.57
N LEU A 397 -4.56 8.66 2.69
CA LEU A 397 -5.15 9.78 3.42
C LEU A 397 -4.09 10.76 3.91
N SER A 398 -2.98 10.25 4.48
CA SER A 398 -1.88 11.10 4.94
C SER A 398 -1.29 11.94 3.80
N ARG A 399 -1.08 11.33 2.63
CA ARG A 399 -0.54 12.03 1.45
C ARG A 399 -1.49 13.05 0.86
N VAL A 400 -2.77 12.71 0.71
CA VAL A 400 -3.78 13.65 0.20
C VAL A 400 -3.92 14.84 1.14
N LEU A 401 -3.94 14.62 2.46
CA LEU A 401 -3.96 15.70 3.44
C LEU A 401 -2.68 16.55 3.39
N MET A 402 -1.51 15.92 3.24
CA MET A 402 -0.24 16.64 3.12
C MET A 402 -0.19 17.51 1.87
N LEU A 403 -0.57 16.96 0.70
CA LEU A 403 -0.67 17.70 -0.56
C LEU A 403 -1.69 18.84 -0.47
N TYR A 404 -2.82 18.60 0.20
CA TYR A 404 -3.83 19.63 0.43
C TYR A 404 -3.29 20.76 1.31
N ALA A 405 -2.64 20.42 2.43
CA ALA A 405 -2.04 21.37 3.38
C ALA A 405 -0.88 22.16 2.76
N SER A 406 -0.11 21.55 1.87
CA SER A 406 1.00 22.20 1.17
C SER A 406 0.56 23.07 -0.02
N GLY A 407 -0.74 23.17 -0.31
CA GLY A 407 -1.25 24.00 -1.40
C GLY A 407 -1.11 23.39 -2.79
N HIS A 408 -1.04 22.06 -2.92
CA HIS A 408 -0.96 21.41 -4.23
C HIS A 408 -2.30 21.56 -4.98
N GLU A 409 -2.36 22.49 -5.94
CA GLU A 409 -3.58 22.89 -6.64
C GLU A 409 -4.37 21.70 -7.23
N PRO A 410 -3.76 20.74 -7.96
CA PRO A 410 -4.52 19.60 -8.49
C PRO A 410 -5.20 18.76 -7.42
N THR A 411 -4.57 18.59 -6.25
CA THR A 411 -5.18 17.87 -5.14
C THR A 411 -6.33 18.64 -4.52
N GLN A 412 -6.15 19.95 -4.29
CA GLN A 412 -7.20 20.78 -3.70
C GLN A 412 -8.43 20.87 -4.60
N GLU A 413 -8.24 21.01 -5.91
CA GLU A 413 -9.32 21.02 -6.90
C GLU A 413 -10.06 19.69 -6.95
N LEU A 414 -9.32 18.57 -7.06
CA LEU A 414 -9.92 17.25 -7.17
C LEU A 414 -10.65 16.84 -5.89
N ALA A 415 -10.01 17.01 -4.72
CA ALA A 415 -10.64 16.72 -3.43
C ALA A 415 -11.85 17.62 -3.20
N GLY A 416 -11.73 18.92 -3.48
CA GLY A 416 -12.83 19.88 -3.36
C GLY A 416 -14.03 19.54 -4.26
N ALA A 417 -13.78 19.13 -5.51
CA ALA A 417 -14.82 18.70 -6.44
C ALA A 417 -15.57 17.45 -5.95
N VAL A 418 -14.83 16.43 -5.51
CA VAL A 418 -15.41 15.18 -5.01
C VAL A 418 -16.20 15.39 -3.71
N LEU A 419 -15.63 16.12 -2.75
CA LEU A 419 -16.32 16.46 -1.50
C LEU A 419 -17.60 17.27 -1.75
N LYS A 420 -17.55 18.26 -2.66
CA LYS A 420 -18.73 19.02 -3.07
C LYS A 420 -19.80 18.12 -3.71
N GLN A 421 -19.41 17.19 -4.59
CA GLN A 421 -20.34 16.24 -5.20
C GLN A 421 -21.00 15.32 -4.15
N LEU A 422 -20.26 14.97 -3.11
CA LEU A 422 -20.74 14.14 -2.00
C LEU A 422 -21.45 14.94 -0.90
N ASP A 423 -21.57 16.26 -1.02
CA ASP A 423 -22.10 17.14 0.03
C ASP A 423 -21.40 16.88 1.38
N ALA A 424 -20.07 16.74 1.33
CA ALA A 424 -19.22 16.41 2.46
C ALA A 424 -18.23 17.56 2.74
N PRO A 425 -18.03 17.95 4.00
CA PRO A 425 -17.00 18.91 4.39
C PRO A 425 -15.58 18.30 4.33
N LEU A 426 -14.52 19.11 4.42
CA LEU A 426 -13.13 18.63 4.35
C LEU A 426 -12.76 17.69 5.50
N ASP A 427 -13.29 17.94 6.70
CA ASP A 427 -13.10 17.09 7.88
C ASP A 427 -13.70 15.68 7.72
N ALA A 428 -14.63 15.49 6.77
CA ALA A 428 -15.13 14.18 6.37
C ALA A 428 -14.00 13.24 5.87
N MET A 429 -12.87 13.79 5.40
CA MET A 429 -11.71 13.01 4.98
C MET A 429 -11.07 12.22 6.15
N PHE A 430 -11.25 12.65 7.40
CA PHE A 430 -10.77 11.94 8.58
C PHE A 430 -11.67 10.76 8.94
N SER A 431 -11.72 9.76 8.08
CA SER A 431 -12.63 8.61 8.22
C SER A 431 -12.24 7.41 7.37
N THR A 432 -12.95 6.29 7.58
CA THR A 432 -12.87 5.09 6.72
C THR A 432 -13.14 5.45 5.25
N LEU A 433 -14.24 6.16 4.98
CA LEU A 433 -14.59 6.51 3.61
C LEU A 433 -13.65 7.58 3.03
N GLY A 434 -13.14 8.48 3.88
CA GLY A 434 -12.10 9.44 3.53
C GLY A 434 -10.78 8.78 3.11
N ARG A 435 -10.34 7.71 3.76
CA ARG A 435 -9.20 6.88 3.29
C ARG A 435 -9.45 6.26 1.94
N THR A 436 -10.64 5.68 1.74
CA THR A 436 -11.01 5.06 0.47
C THR A 436 -11.05 6.09 -0.65
N ALA A 437 -11.64 7.27 -0.41
CA ALA A 437 -11.62 8.38 -1.34
C ALA A 437 -10.18 8.84 -1.62
N ALA A 438 -9.36 9.08 -0.60
CA ALA A 438 -7.98 9.54 -0.75
C ALA A 438 -7.15 8.62 -1.66
N ARG A 439 -7.28 7.30 -1.53
CA ARG A 439 -6.64 6.30 -2.40
C ARG A 439 -6.99 6.51 -3.88
N THR A 440 -8.27 6.74 -4.15
CA THR A 440 -8.75 7.02 -5.51
C THR A 440 -8.23 8.36 -6.03
N LEU A 441 -8.26 9.42 -5.21
CA LEU A 441 -7.82 10.77 -5.62
C LEU A 441 -6.32 10.80 -5.94
N GLU A 442 -5.48 10.20 -5.09
CA GLU A 442 -4.04 10.16 -5.37
C GLU A 442 -3.72 9.31 -6.60
N THR A 443 -4.48 8.23 -6.85
CA THR A 443 -4.32 7.40 -8.05
C THR A 443 -4.52 8.24 -9.32
N LYS A 444 -5.53 9.10 -9.33
CA LYS A 444 -5.80 10.03 -10.42
C LYS A 444 -4.63 11.00 -10.66
N ILE A 445 -4.16 11.64 -9.60
CA ILE A 445 -3.03 12.59 -9.66
C ILE A 445 -1.77 11.91 -10.20
N ILE A 446 -1.44 10.72 -9.66
CA ILE A 446 -0.26 9.96 -10.07
C ILE A 446 -0.38 9.49 -11.53
N ALA A 447 -1.54 8.97 -11.93
CA ALA A 447 -1.76 8.49 -13.29
C ALA A 447 -1.60 9.61 -14.34
N ASP A 448 -2.06 10.83 -14.05
CA ASP A 448 -1.86 11.98 -14.94
C ASP A 448 -0.38 12.39 -15.03
N GLN A 449 0.35 12.32 -13.91
CA GLN A 449 1.77 12.67 -13.88
C GLN A 449 2.65 11.70 -14.67
N MET A 450 2.23 10.44 -14.86
CA MET A 450 2.99 9.43 -15.62
C MET A 450 3.33 9.87 -17.04
N SER A 451 2.40 10.51 -17.74
CA SER A 451 2.65 11.00 -19.11
C SER A 451 3.76 12.06 -19.14
N ILE A 452 3.81 12.92 -18.12
CA ILE A 452 4.82 13.98 -18.01
C ILE A 452 6.21 13.38 -17.76
N TRP A 453 6.33 12.38 -16.89
CA TRP A 453 7.62 11.70 -16.67
C TRP A 453 8.10 10.93 -17.91
N LEU A 454 7.18 10.27 -18.64
CA LEU A 454 7.53 9.60 -19.89
C LEU A 454 8.02 10.62 -20.93
N ASP A 455 7.34 11.75 -21.08
CA ASP A 455 7.72 12.77 -22.06
C ASP A 455 9.08 13.40 -21.72
N LYS A 456 9.38 13.62 -20.43
CA LYS A 456 10.71 14.04 -19.97
C LYS A 456 11.79 13.01 -20.30
N LEU A 457 11.52 11.72 -20.05
CA LEU A 457 12.45 10.64 -20.39
C LEU A 457 12.74 10.61 -21.89
N MET A 458 11.68 10.71 -22.71
CA MET A 458 11.81 10.75 -24.17
C MET A 458 12.56 12.00 -24.66
N ALA A 459 12.42 13.14 -23.97
CA ALA A 459 13.17 14.35 -24.28
C ALA A 459 14.67 14.18 -24.03
N ASN A 460 15.07 13.58 -22.90
CA ASN A 460 16.47 13.26 -22.60
C ASN A 460 17.08 12.34 -23.67
N ILE A 461 16.36 11.27 -24.03
CA ILE A 461 16.78 10.31 -25.06
C ILE A 461 16.97 11.00 -26.41
N LYS A 462 16.06 11.90 -26.79
CA LYS A 462 16.14 12.69 -28.03
C LYS A 462 17.31 13.67 -28.01
N ALA A 463 17.67 14.19 -26.84
CA ALA A 463 18.84 15.04 -26.65
C ALA A 463 20.17 14.26 -26.65
N GLY A 464 20.11 12.92 -26.66
CA GLY A 464 21.29 12.05 -26.69
C GLY A 464 21.75 11.54 -25.33
N ASP A 465 21.04 11.88 -24.24
CA ASP A 465 21.32 11.30 -22.92
C ASP A 465 20.63 9.95 -22.79
N LEU A 466 21.44 8.88 -22.78
CA LEU A 466 21.01 7.49 -22.64
C LEU A 466 21.48 6.86 -21.33
N ALA A 467 22.12 7.62 -20.43
CA ALA A 467 22.73 7.08 -19.23
C ALA A 467 21.66 6.58 -18.25
N VAL A 468 21.76 5.32 -17.82
CA VAL A 468 20.85 4.71 -16.83
C VAL A 468 21.57 4.07 -15.65
N HIS A 469 22.89 4.02 -15.67
CA HIS A 469 23.72 3.52 -14.58
C HIS A 469 24.94 4.40 -14.41
N ASN A 470 25.23 4.78 -13.17
CA ASN A 470 26.53 5.30 -12.77
C ASN A 470 27.35 4.12 -12.24
N GLU A 471 28.54 3.87 -12.75
CA GLU A 471 29.38 2.71 -12.37
C GLU A 471 30.44 3.03 -11.29
N GLU A 472 30.61 4.31 -10.92
CA GLU A 472 31.70 4.80 -10.06
C GLU A 472 31.80 4.08 -8.70
N MET A 473 30.65 3.73 -8.12
CA MET A 473 30.56 3.09 -6.81
C MET A 473 30.09 1.63 -6.88
N TRP A 474 30.19 0.98 -8.05
CA TRP A 474 29.75 -0.40 -8.21
C TRP A 474 30.70 -1.41 -7.55
N ASP A 475 32.00 -1.17 -7.61
CA ASP A 475 33.03 -2.03 -7.00
C ASP A 475 33.14 -1.74 -5.50
N PRO A 476 32.93 -2.73 -4.60
CA PRO A 476 33.03 -2.53 -3.16
C PRO A 476 34.38 -2.01 -2.65
N SER A 477 35.44 -2.07 -3.46
CA SER A 477 36.74 -1.45 -3.15
C SER A 477 36.72 0.07 -3.11
N THR A 478 35.74 0.74 -3.72
CA THR A 478 35.59 2.19 -3.68
C THR A 478 34.81 2.69 -2.46
N TRP A 479 34.19 1.78 -1.71
CA TRP A 479 33.32 2.14 -0.59
C TRP A 479 34.13 2.54 0.65
N PRO A 480 33.61 3.46 1.48
CA PRO A 480 34.17 3.70 2.79
C PRO A 480 34.14 2.41 3.64
N ARG A 481 35.03 2.33 4.63
CA ARG A 481 35.09 1.18 5.54
C ARG A 481 33.80 0.98 6.32
N GLU A 482 33.19 2.09 6.74
CA GLU A 482 31.93 2.12 7.47
C GLU A 482 31.09 3.29 6.95
N CYS A 483 29.82 3.03 6.69
CA CYS A 483 28.82 4.04 6.37
C CYS A 483 27.43 3.55 6.76
N LYS A 484 26.48 4.47 6.82
CA LYS A 484 25.07 4.17 7.05
C LYS A 484 24.20 5.05 6.17
N GLY A 485 23.01 4.58 5.83
CA GLY A 485 22.07 5.34 5.03
C GLY A 485 20.64 4.91 5.26
N VAL A 486 19.73 5.79 4.84
CA VAL A 486 18.29 5.55 4.84
C VAL A 486 17.77 5.69 3.42
N GLY A 487 17.06 4.66 2.97
CA GLY A 487 16.34 4.66 1.72
C GLY A 487 14.86 4.66 2.02
N PHE A 488 14.18 5.73 1.64
CA PHE A 488 12.76 5.88 1.88
C PHE A 488 12.00 6.08 0.58
N MET A 489 10.70 5.83 0.66
CA MET A 489 9.76 6.10 -0.40
C MET A 489 8.35 6.19 0.18
N GLU A 490 7.41 6.72 -0.59
CA GLU A 490 5.99 6.54 -0.32
C GLU A 490 5.56 5.29 -1.08
N ALA A 491 5.34 4.18 -0.37
CA ALA A 491 4.70 3.00 -0.93
C ALA A 491 3.17 3.23 -1.03
N PRO A 492 2.42 2.42 -1.81
CA PRO A 492 0.95 2.57 -1.90
C PRO A 492 0.26 2.67 -0.54
N ARG A 493 0.76 1.96 0.47
CA ARG A 493 0.21 1.93 1.84
C ARG A 493 0.77 3.01 2.79
N GLY A 494 1.78 3.81 2.40
CA GLY A 494 2.35 4.91 3.21
C GLY A 494 3.86 5.03 3.15
N GLY A 495 4.43 5.81 4.07
CA GLY A 495 5.87 6.00 4.24
C GLY A 495 6.61 4.69 4.59
N LEU A 496 7.54 4.30 3.73
CA LEU A 496 8.41 3.13 3.87
C LEU A 496 9.87 3.60 4.01
N ALA A 497 10.59 3.08 5.01
CA ALA A 497 12.01 3.37 5.18
C ALA A 497 12.82 2.10 5.46
N HIS A 498 13.92 1.93 4.73
CA HIS A 498 14.95 0.93 4.98
C HIS A 498 16.22 1.63 5.48
N TYR A 499 16.69 1.20 6.63
CA TYR A 499 17.91 1.67 7.26
C TYR A 499 18.99 0.63 7.11
N ILE A 500 20.17 1.04 6.63
CA ILE A 500 21.31 0.16 6.42
C ILE A 500 22.55 0.71 7.12
N VAL A 501 23.29 -0.18 7.78
CA VAL A 501 24.65 0.07 8.26
C VAL A 501 25.56 -0.90 7.53
N ILE A 502 26.59 -0.37 6.87
CA ILE A 502 27.56 -1.14 6.09
C ILE A 502 28.91 -1.04 6.82
N LYS A 503 29.51 -2.19 7.13
CA LYS A 503 30.86 -2.29 7.70
C LYS A 503 31.67 -3.31 6.94
N ASP A 504 32.91 -2.96 6.63
CA ASP A 504 33.85 -3.81 5.90
C ASP A 504 33.20 -4.44 4.65
N LYS A 505 32.41 -3.61 3.93
CA LYS A 505 31.70 -3.92 2.67
C LYS A 505 30.56 -4.93 2.79
N LYS A 506 30.11 -5.23 4.02
CA LYS A 506 28.98 -6.11 4.31
C LYS A 506 27.91 -5.37 5.11
N ILE A 507 26.67 -5.85 5.02
CA ILE A 507 25.56 -5.34 5.83
C ILE A 507 25.79 -5.74 7.29
N ASP A 508 26.00 -4.76 8.16
CA ASP A 508 26.13 -4.92 9.61
C ASP A 508 24.75 -4.89 10.28
N ASN A 509 23.93 -3.91 9.91
CA ASN A 509 22.53 -3.81 10.33
C ASN A 509 21.62 -3.47 9.14
N TYR A 510 20.41 -4.02 9.16
CA TYR A 510 19.34 -3.70 8.22
C TYR A 510 18.02 -3.70 8.97
N GLN A 511 17.28 -2.60 8.92
CA GLN A 511 15.98 -2.45 9.57
C GLN A 511 14.98 -1.84 8.60
N ALA A 512 13.75 -2.36 8.59
CA ALA A 512 12.69 -1.89 7.71
C ALA A 512 11.48 -1.44 8.54
N VAL A 513 11.19 -0.14 8.49
CA VAL A 513 9.95 0.41 9.06
C VAL A 513 8.96 0.60 7.92
N VAL A 514 7.93 -0.24 7.91
CA VAL A 514 7.02 -0.45 6.78
C VAL A 514 5.66 0.20 7.07
N PRO A 515 4.88 0.65 6.07
CA PRO A 515 3.64 1.40 6.34
C PRO A 515 2.62 0.66 7.21
N SER A 516 2.40 -0.63 6.95
CA SER A 516 1.50 -1.42 7.79
C SER A 516 2.04 -1.68 9.20
N THR A 517 3.36 -1.56 9.43
CA THR A 517 3.92 -1.56 10.80
C THR A 517 3.45 -0.33 11.57
N TRP A 518 3.36 0.84 10.92
CA TRP A 518 2.79 2.05 11.52
C TRP A 518 1.31 1.89 11.84
N ASN A 519 0.53 1.49 10.83
CA ASN A 519 -0.91 1.51 10.98
C ASN A 519 -1.44 0.36 11.84
N ALA A 520 -0.88 -0.84 11.70
CA ALA A 520 -1.33 -2.06 12.37
C ALA A 520 -0.51 -2.42 13.63
N GLY A 521 0.55 -1.66 13.92
CA GLY A 521 1.40 -1.89 15.09
C GLY A 521 0.62 -1.86 16.40
N PRO A 522 1.01 -2.68 17.40
CA PRO A 522 0.30 -2.75 18.67
C PRO A 522 0.51 -1.48 19.50
N ARG A 523 -0.02 -1.51 20.72
CA ARG A 523 0.25 -0.49 21.73
C ARG A 523 1.74 -0.37 22.04
N ASP A 524 2.16 0.85 22.34
CA ASP A 524 3.48 1.12 22.89
C ASP A 524 3.45 1.00 24.45
N PRO A 525 4.59 1.19 25.15
CA PRO A 525 4.63 1.09 26.62
C PRO A 525 3.75 2.10 27.37
N SER A 526 3.28 3.17 26.72
CA SER A 526 2.33 4.13 27.30
C SER A 526 0.87 3.70 27.13
N GLY A 527 0.62 2.60 26.42
CA GLY A 527 -0.71 2.11 26.09
C GLY A 527 -1.36 2.82 24.90
N GLN A 528 -0.63 3.67 24.17
CA GLN A 528 -1.17 4.37 23.01
C GLN A 528 -1.44 3.37 21.86
N PRO A 529 -2.67 3.29 21.32
CA PRO A 529 -3.02 2.41 20.22
C PRO A 529 -2.38 2.83 18.89
N GLY A 530 -2.22 1.88 17.97
CA GLY A 530 -1.92 2.15 16.57
C GLY A 530 -3.16 2.63 15.78
N ALA A 531 -2.99 2.94 14.50
CA ALA A 531 -4.06 3.50 13.67
C ALA A 531 -5.27 2.58 13.51
N TYR A 532 -5.05 1.27 13.35
CA TYR A 532 -6.14 0.29 13.18
C TYR A 532 -6.99 0.19 14.43
N GLU A 533 -6.34 0.05 15.59
CA GLU A 533 -7.02 -0.03 16.89
C GLU A 533 -7.80 1.27 17.16
N ALA A 534 -7.17 2.43 16.94
CA ALA A 534 -7.80 3.74 17.14
C ALA A 534 -8.99 3.96 16.20
N ALA A 535 -8.87 3.58 14.92
CA ALA A 535 -9.96 3.66 13.96
C ALA A 535 -11.16 2.79 14.36
N LEU A 536 -10.93 1.54 14.77
CA LEU A 536 -12.03 0.67 15.19
C LEU A 536 -12.74 1.15 16.48
N MET A 537 -12.06 1.92 17.33
CA MET A 537 -12.68 2.55 18.51
C MET A 537 -13.41 3.86 18.17
N ASP A 538 -13.20 4.42 16.98
CA ASP A 538 -13.81 5.68 16.56
C ASP A 538 -15.18 5.45 15.91
N ASN A 539 -16.23 5.52 16.74
CA ASN A 539 -17.63 5.56 16.31
C ASN A 539 -18.08 4.34 15.48
N HIS A 540 -17.70 3.14 15.94
CA HIS A 540 -18.11 1.86 15.37
C HIS A 540 -19.12 1.12 16.24
N ASP A 541 -20.24 0.75 15.63
CA ASP A 541 -21.22 -0.18 16.20
C ASP A 541 -21.24 -1.46 15.36
N LEU A 542 -21.17 -2.61 16.01
CA LEU A 542 -21.33 -3.91 15.36
C LEU A 542 -22.80 -4.31 15.35
N LEU A 543 -23.43 -4.27 14.17
CA LEU A 543 -24.85 -4.62 14.03
C LEU A 543 -25.07 -6.11 14.26
N ILE A 544 -24.20 -6.96 13.70
CA ILE A 544 -24.26 -8.41 13.84
C ILE A 544 -22.85 -8.90 14.25
N PRO A 545 -22.62 -9.22 15.54
CA PRO A 545 -21.29 -9.60 16.01
C PRO A 545 -20.63 -10.78 15.27
N ASP A 546 -21.43 -11.74 14.81
CA ASP A 546 -20.96 -12.92 14.05
C ASP A 546 -20.68 -12.59 12.56
N GLN A 547 -21.02 -11.38 12.11
CA GLN A 547 -20.79 -10.87 10.75
C GLN A 547 -20.09 -9.51 10.84
N PRO A 548 -18.78 -9.46 11.17
CA PRO A 548 -18.04 -8.24 11.48
C PRO A 548 -17.70 -7.39 10.23
N LEU A 549 -18.70 -7.09 9.42
CA LEU A 549 -18.57 -6.31 8.18
C LEU A 549 -18.01 -4.92 8.46
N GLU A 550 -18.39 -4.31 9.58
CA GLU A 550 -17.95 -2.96 9.93
C GLU A 550 -16.45 -2.91 10.28
N ILE A 551 -15.95 -3.95 10.96
CA ILE A 551 -14.51 -4.12 11.20
C ILE A 551 -13.78 -4.29 9.87
N GLN A 552 -14.30 -5.13 8.97
CA GLN A 552 -13.68 -5.37 7.67
C GLN A 552 -13.59 -4.09 6.83
N ARG A 553 -14.66 -3.28 6.77
CA ARG A 553 -14.64 -1.99 6.05
C ARG A 553 -13.52 -1.08 6.51
N THR A 554 -13.40 -0.88 7.82
CA THR A 554 -12.39 0.03 8.36
C THR A 554 -10.99 -0.51 8.18
N ILE A 555 -10.76 -1.78 8.51
CA ILE A 555 -9.45 -2.41 8.34
C ILE A 555 -9.03 -2.43 6.87
N HIS A 556 -9.91 -2.82 5.94
CA HIS A 556 -9.60 -2.81 4.51
C HIS A 556 -9.39 -1.40 3.96
N SER A 557 -9.97 -0.34 4.53
CA SER A 557 -9.72 1.03 4.05
C SER A 557 -8.24 1.45 4.18
N PHE A 558 -7.51 0.85 5.12
CA PHE A 558 -6.06 1.04 5.27
C PHE A 558 -5.21 0.19 4.33
N ASP A 559 -5.83 -0.75 3.60
CA ASP A 559 -5.15 -1.71 2.72
C ASP A 559 -4.04 -2.50 3.45
N PRO A 560 -4.39 -3.39 4.40
CA PRO A 560 -3.40 -4.09 5.22
C PRO A 560 -2.48 -5.01 4.42
N CYS A 561 -1.18 -4.96 4.74
CA CYS A 561 -0.15 -5.82 4.19
C CYS A 561 0.76 -6.35 5.30
N ILE A 562 0.45 -7.55 5.79
CA ILE A 562 1.06 -8.14 6.98
C ILE A 562 2.10 -9.20 6.62
N ALA A 563 2.30 -9.55 5.34
CA ALA A 563 3.32 -10.53 4.98
C ALA A 563 4.75 -10.03 5.04
N CYS A 564 5.04 -8.95 5.78
CA CYS A 564 6.39 -8.73 6.31
C CYS A 564 6.91 -9.93 7.14
N ALA A 565 5.98 -10.80 7.51
CA ALA A 565 6.14 -12.13 8.02
C ALA A 565 5.91 -13.23 6.95
N VAL A 566 6.51 -14.42 6.98
CA VAL A 566 6.03 -15.65 6.27
C VAL A 566 6.31 -16.88 7.15
N HIS A 567 5.28 -17.63 7.48
CA HIS A 567 5.36 -19.09 7.39
C HIS A 567 4.43 -19.53 6.25
N VAL A 568 4.93 -20.43 5.40
CA VAL A 568 4.10 -21.15 4.42
C VAL A 568 3.53 -22.34 5.17
N MET A 569 2.21 -22.42 5.36
CA MET A 569 1.54 -23.66 5.75
C MET A 569 1.00 -24.36 4.51
N ASP A 570 1.07 -25.68 4.50
CA ASP A 570 0.45 -26.54 3.49
C ASP A 570 -1.05 -26.76 3.79
N PRO A 571 -1.82 -27.41 2.90
CA PRO A 571 -3.25 -27.66 3.10
C PRO A 571 -3.59 -28.55 4.30
N ASP A 572 -2.61 -29.25 4.87
CA ASP A 572 -2.80 -30.24 5.94
C ASP A 572 -2.33 -29.74 7.32
N GLY A 573 -1.74 -28.53 7.38
CA GLY A 573 -1.40 -27.84 8.64
C GLY A 573 -0.11 -28.31 9.30
N GLU A 574 0.79 -29.00 8.59
CA GLU A 574 2.06 -29.50 9.13
C GLU A 574 3.27 -28.60 8.74
N GLU A 575 4.11 -28.27 9.73
CA GLU A 575 5.37 -27.53 9.55
C GLU A 575 6.48 -28.47 9.04
N HIS A 576 6.76 -28.47 7.73
CA HIS A 576 7.78 -29.38 7.17
C HIS A 576 9.20 -28.82 7.03
N VAL A 577 9.44 -27.51 7.21
CA VAL A 577 10.78 -26.93 6.96
C VAL A 577 11.29 -26.10 8.13
N GLN A 578 12.16 -26.72 8.93
CA GLN A 578 12.99 -26.04 9.91
C GLN A 578 14.35 -25.71 9.29
N VAL A 579 14.55 -24.48 8.82
CA VAL A 579 15.87 -24.01 8.37
C VAL A 579 16.69 -23.64 9.61
N LYS A 580 17.53 -24.56 10.08
CA LYS A 580 18.61 -24.23 11.02
C LYS A 580 19.72 -23.51 10.29
N VAL A 581 19.87 -22.21 10.53
CA VAL A 581 21.11 -21.49 10.24
C VAL A 581 22.04 -21.73 11.43
N THR A 582 23.07 -22.56 11.23
CA THR A 582 24.19 -22.71 12.18
C THR A 582 25.19 -21.59 12.03
#